data_AF-A0A7C4C9Y1-F1
#
_entry.id   AF-A0A7C4C9Y1-F1
#
_cell.length_a   1.000
_cell.length_b   1.000
_cell.length_c   1.000
_cell.angle_alpha   90.00
_cell.angle_beta   90.00
_cell.angle_gamma   90.00
#
_symmetry.space_group_name_H-M   'P 1'
#
loop_
_entity.id
_entity.type
_entity.pdbx_description
1 polymer ?
#
loop_
_entity_poly.entity_id
_entity_poly.type
_entity_poly.pdbx_seq_one_letter_code
_entity_poly.pdbx_strand_id
1 'polypeptide(L)'
;MVPPEPAVGRYLRAIRRGTNPCRADSDAETQAANYRRGMERNALRTAQLVRILARFALSPALRLPYRNYCLHLDKLCRTCSGKTLKTRAALALDHWTAAGLNPTILRTIAEEVYGISSTR
;
A
#
# COMPACT_ATOMS: atom_id res chain seq x y z
N MET A 1 29.82 -6.21 11.89
CA MET A 1 28.34 -6.14 11.85
C MET A 1 27.90 -6.50 10.44
N VAL A 2 27.31 -7.68 10.23
CA VAL A 2 26.89 -8.11 8.87
C VAL A 2 25.59 -7.38 8.53
N PRO A 3 25.50 -6.67 7.39
CA PRO A 3 24.28 -5.96 7.03
C PRO A 3 23.13 -6.95 6.88
N PRO A 4 21.91 -6.61 7.35
CA PRO A 4 20.77 -7.51 7.24
C PRO A 4 20.49 -7.81 5.77
N GLU A 5 20.34 -9.10 5.47
CA GLU A 5 20.09 -9.60 4.12
C GLU A 5 18.84 -8.90 3.54
N PRO A 6 18.91 -8.33 2.32
CA PRO A 6 17.80 -7.62 1.73
C PRO A 6 16.60 -8.56 1.60
N ALA A 7 15.38 -8.03 1.76
CA ALA A 7 14.14 -8.81 1.73
C ALA A 7 14.00 -9.69 0.47
N VAL A 8 14.61 -9.26 -0.64
CA VAL A 8 14.70 -10.01 -1.91
C VAL A 8 15.55 -11.28 -1.76
N GLY A 9 16.68 -11.22 -1.04
CA GLY A 9 17.52 -12.40 -0.79
C GLY A 9 16.78 -13.46 0.04
N ARG A 10 16.04 -13.04 1.06
CA ARG A 10 15.19 -13.94 1.85
C ARG A 10 14.08 -14.59 1.01
N TYR A 11 13.45 -13.83 0.11
CA TYR A 11 12.42 -14.34 -0.79
C TYR A 11 12.99 -15.36 -1.81
N LEU A 12 14.11 -15.05 -2.47
CA LEU A 12 14.78 -15.97 -3.38
C LEU A 12 15.20 -17.27 -2.69
N ARG A 13 15.69 -17.16 -1.44
CA ARG A 13 16.04 -18.32 -0.62
C ARG A 13 14.81 -19.16 -0.25
N ALA A 14 13.66 -18.54 0.01
CA ALA A 14 12.40 -19.24 0.28
C ALA A 14 11.83 -19.95 -0.95
N ILE A 15 11.95 -19.36 -2.15
CA ILE A 15 11.63 -20.02 -3.42
C ILE A 15 12.54 -21.23 -3.63
N ARG A 16 13.86 -21.06 -3.50
CA ARG A 16 14.85 -22.15 -3.65
C ARG A 16 14.64 -23.30 -2.67
N ARG A 17 14.11 -23.01 -1.48
CA ARG A 17 13.83 -24.02 -0.43
C ARG A 17 12.48 -24.73 -0.59
N GLY A 18 11.67 -24.38 -1.59
CA GLY A 18 10.36 -25.02 -1.84
C GLY A 18 9.32 -24.79 -0.74
N THR A 19 9.58 -23.89 0.20
CA THR A 19 8.72 -23.62 1.37
C THR A 19 7.55 -22.67 1.07
N ASN A 20 7.46 -22.14 -0.15
CA ASN A 20 6.28 -21.42 -0.64
C ASN A 20 5.55 -22.30 -1.65
N PRO A 21 4.19 -22.40 -1.61
CA PRO A 21 3.44 -23.17 -2.57
C PRO A 21 3.58 -22.55 -3.95
N CYS A 22 4.46 -23.12 -4.76
CA CYS A 22 4.69 -22.75 -6.14
C CYS A 22 3.42 -23.08 -6.93
N ARG A 23 2.64 -22.07 -7.34
CA ARG A 23 1.95 -22.20 -8.63
C ARG A 23 3.05 -22.16 -9.69
N ALA A 24 3.43 -23.34 -10.16
CA ALA A 24 4.29 -23.53 -11.32
C ALA A 24 3.64 -22.79 -12.50
N ASP A 25 4.32 -21.76 -13.01
CA ASP A 25 4.18 -21.19 -14.37
C ASP A 25 4.83 -19.80 -14.50
N SER A 26 5.22 -19.14 -13.40
CA SER A 26 5.86 -17.82 -13.50
C SER A 26 7.35 -17.89 -13.18
N ASP A 27 8.18 -17.53 -14.16
CA ASP A 27 9.64 -17.35 -14.06
C ASP A 27 10.07 -16.65 -12.76
N ALA A 28 11.00 -17.26 -12.01
CA ALA A 28 11.46 -16.79 -10.71
C ALA A 28 12.10 -15.39 -10.78
N GLU A 29 12.71 -15.03 -11.91
CA GLU A 29 13.26 -13.70 -12.14
C GLU A 29 12.15 -12.66 -12.27
N THR A 30 11.11 -13.00 -13.03
CA THR A 30 9.88 -12.20 -13.14
C THR A 30 9.22 -12.00 -11.78
N GLN A 31 9.14 -13.05 -10.95
CA GLN A 31 8.61 -12.94 -9.59
C GLN A 31 9.46 -12.03 -8.70
N ALA A 32 10.79 -12.17 -8.73
CA ALA A 32 11.69 -11.32 -7.96
C ALA A 32 11.67 -9.85 -8.42
N ALA A 33 11.50 -9.60 -9.71
CA ALA A 33 11.34 -8.26 -10.27
C ALA A 33 10.01 -7.63 -9.85
N ASN A 34 8.90 -8.38 -9.91
CA ASN A 34 7.59 -7.93 -9.44
C ASN A 34 7.59 -7.63 -7.94
N TYR A 35 8.28 -8.46 -7.15
CA TYR A 35 8.45 -8.23 -5.72
C TYR A 35 9.23 -6.95 -5.43
N ARG A 36 10.36 -6.71 -6.14
CA ARG A 36 11.15 -5.47 -6.02
C ARG A 36 10.32 -4.22 -6.33
N ARG A 37 9.63 -4.21 -7.48
CA ARG A 37 8.72 -3.11 -7.85
C ARG A 37 7.60 -2.90 -6.83
N GLY A 38 7.09 -4.00 -6.25
CA GLY A 38 6.13 -3.95 -5.17
C GLY A 38 6.67 -3.25 -3.92
N MET A 39 7.90 -3.56 -3.52
CA MET A 39 8.58 -2.97 -2.37
C MET A 39 8.88 -1.49 -2.57
N GLU A 40 9.42 -1.10 -3.73
CA GLU A 40 9.72 0.29 -4.07
C GLU A 40 8.47 1.17 -4.03
N ARG A 41 7.39 0.70 -4.64
CA ARG A 41 6.10 1.38 -4.63
C ARG A 41 5.52 1.51 -3.23
N ASN A 42 5.67 0.49 -2.39
CA ASN A 42 5.22 0.53 -1.00
C ASN A 42 6.07 1.50 -0.16
N ALA A 43 7.38 1.55 -0.39
CA ALA A 43 8.29 2.48 0.27
C ALA A 43 7.95 3.93 -0.08
N LEU A 44 7.73 4.23 -1.37
CA LEU A 44 7.31 5.56 -1.84
C LEU A 44 6.00 6.00 -1.17
N ARG A 45 4.96 5.15 -1.22
CA ARG A 45 3.65 5.44 -0.62
C ARG A 45 3.72 5.60 0.89
N THR A 46 4.57 4.81 1.54
CA THR A 46 4.82 4.93 2.97
C THR A 46 5.48 6.26 3.32
N ALA A 47 6.46 6.71 2.53
CA ALA A 47 7.10 8.00 2.71
C ALA A 47 6.12 9.17 2.49
N GLN A 48 5.27 9.09 1.46
CA GLN A 48 4.20 10.07 1.22
C GLN A 48 3.20 10.11 2.39
N LEU A 49 2.78 8.95 2.89
CA LEU A 49 1.93 8.87 4.07
C LEU A 49 2.57 9.56 5.28
N VAL A 50 3.86 9.28 5.57
CA VAL A 50 4.56 9.92 6.69
C VAL A 50 4.57 11.44 6.55
N ARG A 51 4.82 11.97 5.34
CA ARG A 51 4.77 13.42 5.09
C ARG A 51 3.39 14.01 5.34
N ILE A 52 2.34 13.33 4.89
CA ILE A 52 0.95 13.77 5.12
C ILE A 52 0.65 13.77 6.63
N LEU A 53 0.95 12.68 7.35
CA LEU A 53 0.68 12.60 8.79
C LEU A 53 1.46 13.66 9.59
N ALA A 54 2.70 13.94 9.20
CA ALA A 54 3.51 15.01 9.81
C ALA A 54 2.88 16.39 9.58
N ARG A 55 2.33 16.66 8.39
CA ARG A 55 1.62 17.92 8.08
C ARG A 55 0.42 18.16 8.98
N PHE A 56 -0.27 17.09 9.39
CA PHE A 56 -1.41 17.16 10.31
C PHE A 56 -1.01 16.97 11.79
N ALA A 57 0.29 17.03 12.11
CA ALA A 57 0.82 16.84 13.46
C ALA A 57 0.33 15.56 14.17
N LEU A 58 0.09 14.49 13.41
CA LEU A 58 -0.39 13.23 13.97
C LEU A 58 0.73 12.42 14.61
N SER A 59 0.39 11.75 15.72
CA SER A 59 1.29 10.82 16.39
C SER A 59 1.71 9.68 15.45
N PRO A 60 3.00 9.26 15.47
CA PRO A 60 3.46 8.08 14.75
C PRO A 60 2.69 6.80 15.07
N ALA A 61 2.06 6.71 16.25
CA ALA A 61 1.23 5.56 16.64
C ALA A 61 0.02 5.37 15.69
N LEU A 62 -0.52 6.47 15.16
CA LEU A 62 -1.64 6.43 14.21
C LEU A 62 -1.21 6.05 12.79
N ARG A 63 0.08 5.86 12.52
CA ARG A 63 0.56 5.50 11.18
C ARG A 63 0.00 4.18 10.68
N LEU A 64 -0.21 3.21 11.57
CA LEU A 64 -0.67 1.87 11.19
C LEU A 64 -2.09 1.87 10.58
N PRO A 65 -3.12 2.46 11.20
CA PRO A 65 -4.46 2.48 10.61
C PRO A 65 -4.51 3.26 9.29
N TYR A 66 -3.83 4.41 9.16
CA TYR A 66 -3.77 5.12 7.87
C TYR A 66 -3.00 4.33 6.81
N ARG A 67 -1.99 3.55 7.20
CA ARG A 67 -1.30 2.62 6.29
C ARG A 67 -2.24 1.52 5.81
N ASN A 68 -3.11 0.99 6.66
CA ASN A 68 -4.09 -0.01 6.26
C ASN A 68 -5.11 0.55 5.26
N TYR A 69 -5.53 1.81 5.44
CA TYR A 69 -6.32 2.51 4.44
C TYR A 69 -5.58 2.63 3.10
N CYS A 70 -4.30 3.03 3.10
CA CYS A 70 -3.47 3.04 1.90
C CYS A 70 -3.45 1.67 1.21
N LEU A 71 -3.23 0.58 1.95
CA LEU A 71 -3.23 -0.77 1.39
C LEU A 71 -4.59 -1.16 0.77
N HIS A 72 -5.70 -0.70 1.36
CA HIS A 72 -7.04 -0.89 0.82
C HIS A 72 -7.17 -0.14 -0.53
N LEU A 73 -6.80 1.14 -0.59
CA LEU A 73 -6.81 1.90 -1.85
C LEU A 73 -5.90 1.27 -2.91
N ASP A 74 -4.73 0.78 -2.52
CA ASP A 74 -3.80 0.04 -3.37
C ASP A 74 -4.47 -1.14 -4.08
N LYS A 75 -5.23 -1.91 -3.31
CA LYS A 75 -5.99 -3.05 -3.82
C LYS A 75 -7.06 -2.57 -4.80
N LEU A 76 -7.81 -1.53 -4.44
CA LEU A 76 -8.84 -0.97 -5.32
C LEU A 76 -8.27 -0.48 -6.66
N CYS A 77 -7.14 0.24 -6.66
CA CYS A 77 -6.48 0.70 -7.88
C CYS A 77 -5.98 -0.45 -8.77
N ARG A 78 -5.73 -1.64 -8.21
CA ARG A 78 -5.34 -2.82 -8.99
C ARG A 78 -6.54 -3.57 -9.57
N THR A 79 -7.72 -3.45 -8.94
CA THR A 79 -8.91 -4.23 -9.31
C THR A 79 -9.97 -3.41 -10.05
N CYS A 80 -9.93 -2.09 -9.97
CA CYS A 80 -10.98 -1.20 -10.45
C CYS A 80 -10.37 0.06 -11.07
N SER A 81 -11.10 0.68 -12.00
CA SER A 81 -10.71 1.94 -12.65
C SER A 81 -11.93 2.87 -12.84
N GLY A 82 -11.68 4.12 -13.25
CA GLY A 82 -12.73 5.07 -13.63
C GLY A 82 -13.77 5.34 -12.54
N LYS A 83 -15.05 5.34 -12.93
CA LYS A 83 -16.19 5.61 -12.02
C LYS A 83 -16.28 4.58 -10.88
N THR A 84 -16.05 3.30 -11.16
CA THR A 84 -16.09 2.22 -10.17
C THR A 84 -15.03 2.42 -9.09
N LEU A 85 -13.83 2.83 -9.47
CA LEU A 85 -12.77 3.16 -8.52
C LEU A 85 -13.18 4.32 -7.61
N LYS A 86 -13.72 5.41 -8.18
CA LYS A 86 -14.19 6.57 -7.40
C LYS A 86 -15.28 6.17 -6.39
N THR A 87 -16.29 5.42 -6.82
CA THR A 87 -17.38 4.95 -5.93
C THR A 87 -16.84 4.06 -4.81
N ARG A 88 -15.97 3.08 -5.12
CA ARG A 88 -15.41 2.20 -4.09
C ARG A 88 -14.45 2.92 -3.16
N ALA A 89 -13.68 3.90 -3.64
CA ALA A 89 -12.83 4.73 -2.81
C ALA A 89 -13.65 5.62 -1.86
N ALA A 90 -14.78 6.17 -2.31
CA ALA A 90 -15.69 6.92 -1.45
C ALA A 90 -16.30 6.03 -0.35
N LEU A 91 -16.72 4.80 -0.68
CA LEU A 91 -17.19 3.83 0.32
C LEU A 91 -16.09 3.44 1.32
N ALA A 92 -14.86 3.27 0.84
CA ALA A 92 -13.72 3.01 1.72
C ALA A 92 -13.49 4.20 2.68
N LEU A 93 -13.52 5.42 2.16
CA LEU A 93 -13.41 6.63 2.99
C LEU A 93 -14.49 6.64 4.08
N ASP A 94 -15.76 6.43 3.72
CA ASP A 94 -16.87 6.38 4.69
C ASP A 94 -16.64 5.31 5.76
N HIS A 95 -16.22 4.11 5.36
CA HIS A 95 -15.91 3.01 6.27
C HIS A 95 -14.81 3.37 7.28
N TRP A 96 -13.69 3.93 6.81
CA TRP A 96 -12.56 4.27 7.68
C TRP A 96 -12.83 5.52 8.53
N THR A 97 -13.66 6.44 8.04
CA THR A 97 -14.18 7.55 8.87
C THR A 97 -15.09 7.03 9.98
N ALA A 98 -16.00 6.09 9.69
CA ALA A 98 -16.83 5.45 10.71
C ALA A 98 -15.99 4.65 11.73
N ALA A 99 -14.84 4.13 11.32
CA ALA A 99 -13.86 3.50 12.21
C ALA A 99 -13.03 4.49 13.05
N GLY A 100 -13.30 5.80 12.97
CA GLY A 100 -12.70 6.83 13.81
C GLY A 100 -11.49 7.55 13.20
N LEU A 101 -11.16 7.34 11.92
CA LEU A 101 -10.09 8.08 11.24
C LEU A 101 -10.58 9.43 10.71
N ASN A 102 -9.68 10.42 10.71
CA ASN A 102 -10.02 11.77 10.30
C ASN A 102 -10.30 11.83 8.79
N PRO A 103 -11.53 12.21 8.36
CA PRO A 103 -11.93 12.20 6.96
C PRO A 103 -11.08 13.14 6.09
N THR A 104 -10.61 14.27 6.62
CA THR A 104 -9.76 15.22 5.89
C THR A 104 -8.45 14.56 5.48
N ILE A 105 -7.85 13.80 6.39
CA ILE A 105 -6.57 13.11 6.16
C ILE A 105 -6.78 11.95 5.18
N LEU A 106 -7.88 11.22 5.28
CA LEU A 106 -8.24 10.16 4.33
C LEU A 106 -8.44 10.70 2.91
N ARG A 107 -9.09 11.86 2.75
CA ARG A 107 -9.24 12.55 1.45
C ARG A 107 -7.90 12.98 0.89
N THR A 108 -7.08 13.64 1.71
CA THR A 108 -5.71 14.02 1.34
C THR A 108 -4.91 12.83 0.84
N ILE A 109 -4.96 11.69 1.53
CA ILE A 109 -4.26 10.47 1.11
C ILE A 109 -4.78 10.00 -0.25
N ALA A 110 -6.10 9.92 -0.43
CA ALA A 110 -6.70 9.47 -1.70
C ALA A 110 -6.29 10.37 -2.88
N GLU A 111 -6.25 11.68 -2.66
CA GLU A 111 -5.91 12.66 -3.69
C GLU A 111 -4.41 12.73 -3.96
N GLU A 112 -3.58 12.97 -2.94
CA GLU A 112 -2.14 13.21 -3.12
C GLU A 112 -1.34 11.94 -3.42
N VAL A 113 -1.77 10.77 -2.91
CA VAL A 113 -1.04 9.50 -3.09
C VAL A 113 -1.59 8.68 -4.25
N TYR A 114 -2.90 8.74 -4.50
CA TYR A 114 -3.57 7.90 -5.50
C TYR A 114 -4.24 8.67 -6.64
N GLY A 115 -4.28 10.00 -6.60
CA GLY A 115 -4.95 10.81 -7.63
C GLY A 115 -6.47 10.60 -7.68
N ILE A 116 -7.07 10.06 -6.62
CA ILE A 116 -8.51 9.79 -6.56
C ILE A 116 -9.19 11.01 -5.98
N SER A 117 -9.67 11.89 -6.87
CA SER A 117 -10.52 13.02 -6.49
C SER A 117 -11.87 12.51 -6.00
N SER A 118 -12.11 12.64 -4.70
CA SER A 118 -13.39 12.27 -4.08
C SER A 118 -14.37 13.42 -4.28
N THR A 119 -15.05 13.45 -5.44
CA THR A 119 -16.22 14.31 -5.64
C THR A 119 -17.35 13.82 -4.72
N ARG A 120 -17.52 14.48 -3.58
CA ARG A 120 -18.79 14.58 -2.85
C ARG A 120 -19.09 16.05 -2.69
#